data_AF-A0A1C4YMD8-F1
#
_entry.id   AF-A0A1C4YMD8-F1
#
_cell.length_a   1.000
_cell.length_b   1.000
_cell.length_c   1.000
_cell.angle_alpha   90.00
_cell.angle_beta   90.00
_cell.angle_gamma   90.00
#
_symmetry.space_group_name_H-M   'P 1'
#
loop_
_entity.id
_entity.type
_entity.pdbx_description
1 polymer ?
#
loop_
_entity_poly.entity_id
_entity_poly.type
_entity_poly.pdbx_seq_one_letter_code
_entity_poly.pdbx_strand_id
1 'polypeptide(L)' 'MLTVVNPEEPTPAVVSAPVVSAPVVSGGSLIDEIVRDGARRMLAAALEAEVAAYVAAHAGERDENGRRLVVRNGHARPR' A
#
# COMPACT_ATOMS: atom_id res chain seq x y z
N MET A 1 -3.74 6.33 5.31
CA MET A 1 -3.43 7.14 4.12
C MET A 1 -2.96 8.50 4.62
N LEU A 2 -1.76 8.94 4.25
CA LEU A 2 -1.20 10.24 4.61
C LEU A 2 -1.01 11.02 3.30
N THR A 3 -1.59 12.20 3.18
CA THR A 3 -1.42 13.07 2.01
C THR A 3 -0.58 14.27 2.43
N VAL A 4 0.60 14.42 1.82
CA VAL A 4 1.43 15.63 1.95
C VAL A 4 1.12 16.49 0.73
N VAL A 5 0.62 17.71 0.94
CA VAL A 5 0.39 18.70 -0.12
C VAL A 5 1.64 19.58 -0.18
N ASN A 6 2.38 19.53 -1.30
CA ASN A 6 3.51 20.42 -1.54
C ASN A 6 3.08 21.52 -2.54
N PRO A 7 3.05 22.81 -2.14
CA PRO A 7 2.40 23.88 -2.91
C PRO A 7 3.36 24.75 -3.75
N GLU A 8 4.40 24.19 -4.36
CA GLU A 8 5.33 24.96 -5.20
C GLU A 8 5.38 24.38 -6.62
N GLU A 9 5.20 25.27 -7.59
CA GLU A 9 4.62 25.11 -8.93
C GLU A 9 5.59 24.60 -10.05
N PRO A 10 5.06 24.32 -11.26
CA PRO A 10 5.68 23.47 -12.29
C PRO A 10 6.51 24.24 -13.35
N THR A 11 7.33 23.50 -14.12
CA THR A 11 7.89 23.94 -15.42
C THR A 11 7.96 22.76 -16.42
N PRO A 12 8.01 23.04 -17.74
CA PRO A 12 7.04 22.46 -18.68
C PRO A 12 7.53 21.29 -19.55
N ALA A 13 6.53 20.53 -20.02
CA ALA A 13 6.43 19.78 -21.27
C ALA A 13 7.71 19.32 -21.97
N VAL A 14 8.15 18.09 -21.67
CA VAL A 14 8.86 17.26 -22.63
C VAL A 14 7.85 16.64 -23.60
N VAL A 15 7.78 17.17 -24.82
CA VAL A 15 7.11 16.49 -25.94
C VAL A 15 7.94 15.25 -26.27
N SER A 16 7.56 14.10 -25.69
CA SER A 16 8.06 12.80 -26.13
C SER A 16 7.27 12.38 -27.37
N ALA A 17 8.01 12.14 -28.46
CA ALA A 17 7.51 11.58 -29.70
C ALA A 17 6.68 10.29 -29.46
N PRO A 18 5.74 9.93 -30.35
CA PRO A 18 4.93 8.75 -30.14
C PRO A 18 5.82 7.52 -30.34
N VAL A 19 6.31 6.95 -29.23
CA VAL A 19 6.69 5.53 -29.22
C VAL A 19 5.40 4.79 -29.52
N VAL A 20 5.32 4.23 -30.71
CA VAL A 20 4.22 3.37 -31.12
C VAL A 20 4.19 2.22 -30.13
N SER A 21 3.34 2.35 -29.11
CA SER A 21 3.19 1.33 -28.08
C SER A 21 2.47 0.19 -28.75
N ALA A 22 3.24 -0.81 -29.19
CA ALA A 22 2.68 -2.10 -29.58
C ALA A 22 1.75 -2.54 -28.45
N PRO A 23 0.58 -3.13 -28.76
CA PRO A 23 -0.36 -3.51 -27.72
C PRO A 23 0.35 -4.51 -26.81
N VAL A 24 0.64 -4.11 -25.57
CA VAL A 24 1.11 -5.02 -24.54
C VAL A 24 -0.10 -5.81 -24.09
N VAL A 25 -0.56 -6.73 -24.94
CA VAL A 25 -1.43 -7.83 -24.53
C VAL A 25 -0.58 -8.84 -23.77
N SER A 26 -0.07 -8.44 -22.60
CA SER A 26 0.45 -9.39 -21.63
C SER A 26 -0.71 -9.88 -20.78
N GLY A 27 -1.58 -10.68 -21.40
CA GLY A 27 -2.23 -11.75 -20.66
C GLY A 27 -1.11 -12.65 -20.16
N GLY A 28 -0.69 -12.44 -18.91
CA GLY A 28 0.39 -13.21 -18.31
C GLY A 28 0.08 -14.69 -18.44
N SER A 29 1.12 -15.49 -18.62
CA SER A 29 0.96 -16.95 -18.57
C SER A 29 0.22 -17.36 -17.30
N LEU A 30 -0.40 -18.54 -17.27
CA LEU A 30 -1.05 -19.08 -16.06
C LEU A 30 -0.14 -19.00 -14.82
N ILE A 31 1.18 -19.14 -15.00
CA ILE A 31 2.17 -19.01 -13.94
C ILE A 31 2.26 -17.58 -13.42
N ASP A 32 2.23 -16.58 -14.29
CA ASP A 32 2.27 -15.16 -13.89
C ASP A 32 1.05 -14.77 -13.05
N GLU A 33 -0.11 -15.32 -13.36
CA GLU A 33 -1.32 -15.11 -12.56
C GLU A 33 -1.19 -15.71 -11.17
N ILE A 34 -0.70 -16.95 -11.07
CA ILE A 34 -0.45 -17.63 -9.79
C ILE A 34 0.57 -16.84 -8.95
N VAL A 35 1.67 -16.39 -9.57
CA VAL A 35 2.70 -15.59 -8.89
C VAL A 35 2.13 -14.27 -8.40
N ARG A 36 1.34 -13.58 -9.24
CA ARG A 36 0.72 -12.29 -8.86
C ARG A 36 -0.25 -12.45 -7.69
N ASP A 37 -1.08 -13.49 -7.69
CA ASP A 37 -2.00 -13.78 -6.59
C ASP A 37 -1.24 -14.17 -5.31
N GLY A 38 -0.24 -15.05 -5.42
CA GLY A 38 0.64 -15.43 -4.32
C GLY A 38 1.33 -14.23 -3.68
N ALA A 39 1.91 -13.34 -4.49
CA ALA A 39 2.54 -12.12 -4.02
C ALA A 39 1.55 -11.20 -3.29
N ARG A 40 0.33 -11.03 -3.83
CA ARG A 40 -0.72 -10.22 -3.18
C ARG A 40 -1.08 -10.77 -1.79
N ARG A 41 -1.24 -12.09 -1.68
CA ARG A 41 -1.54 -12.75 -0.39
C ARG A 41 -0.39 -12.64 0.60
N MET A 42 0.84 -12.81 0.12
CA MET A 42 2.04 -12.68 0.95
C MET A 42 2.20 -11.26 1.51
N LEU A 43 2.00 -10.24 0.68
CA LEU A 43 2.05 -8.84 1.12
C LEU A 43 0.94 -8.52 2.12
N ALA A 44 -0.27 -9.04 1.90
CA ALA A 44 -1.36 -8.89 2.87
C ALA A 44 -0.98 -9.53 4.20
N ALA A 45 -0.50 -10.78 4.21
CA ALA A 45 -0.09 -11.47 5.43
C ALA A 45 1.07 -10.77 6.16
N ALA A 46 2.05 -10.24 5.42
CA ALA A 46 3.16 -9.49 5.99
C ALA A 46 2.67 -8.21 6.69
N LEU A 47 1.77 -7.46 6.06
CA LEU A 47 1.18 -6.25 6.65
C LEU A 47 0.37 -6.56 7.91
N GLU A 48 -0.42 -7.64 7.88
CA GLU A 48 -1.18 -8.12 9.03
C GLU A 48 -0.26 -8.44 10.22
N ALA A 49 0.84 -9.14 9.97
CA ALA A 49 1.84 -9.48 10.99
C ALA A 49 2.55 -8.22 11.55
N GLU A 50 2.90 -7.27 10.68
CA GLU A 50 3.52 -6.00 11.08
C GLU A 50 2.58 -5.18 11.97
N VAL A 51 1.31 -5.04 11.59
CA VAL A 51 0.30 -4.34 12.40
C VAL A 51 0.13 -5.03 13.76
N ALA A 52 0.05 -6.36 13.79
CA ALA A 52 -0.07 -7.10 15.05
C ALA A 52 1.14 -6.88 15.97
N ALA A 53 2.36 -6.94 15.42
CA ALA A 53 3.58 -6.69 16.16
C ALA A 53 3.63 -5.26 16.72
N TYR A 54 3.28 -4.26 15.90
CA TYR A 54 3.25 -2.86 16.32
C TYR A 54 2.25 -2.63 17.45
N VAL A 55 1.02 -3.15 17.30
CA VAL A 55 -0.02 -3.03 18.32
C VAL A 55 0.39 -3.73 19.62
N ALA A 56 1.04 -4.89 19.55
CA ALA A 56 1.52 -5.61 20.72
C ALA A 56 2.64 -4.84 21.46
N ALA A 57 3.61 -4.28 20.71
CA ALA A 57 4.71 -3.51 21.27
C ALA A 57 4.23 -2.29 22.08
N HIS A 58 3.14 -1.65 21.66
CA HIS A 58 2.59 -0.45 22.31
C HIS A 58 1.43 -0.78 23.27
N ALA A 59 1.33 -2.03 23.76
CA ALA A 59 0.22 -2.45 24.61
C ALA A 59 0.16 -1.78 25.99
N GLY A 60 1.32 -1.35 26.49
CA GLY A 60 1.46 -0.63 27.76
C GLY A 60 1.16 0.86 27.66
N GLU A 61 1.13 1.42 26.45
CA GLU A 61 0.88 2.84 26.25
C GLU A 61 -0.61 3.13 26.41
N ARG A 62 -0.94 3.78 27.53
CA ARG A 62 -2.32 4.08 27.93
C ARG A 62 -2.47 5.55 28.31
N ASP A 63 -3.66 6.08 28.06
CA ASP A 63 -4.06 7.39 28.56
C ASP A 63 -4.38 7.36 30.07
N GLU A 64 -4.71 8.52 30.62
CA GLU A 64 -5.10 8.71 32.02
C GLU A 64 -6.34 7.88 32.42
N ASN A 65 -7.18 7.51 31.45
CA ASN A 65 -8.37 6.68 31.64
C ASN A 65 -8.09 5.17 31.45
N GLY A 66 -6.83 4.78 31.26
CA GLY A 66 -6.40 3.40 31.05
C GLY A 66 -6.69 2.84 29.66
N ARG A 67 -7.05 3.66 28.67
CA ARG A 67 -7.31 3.23 27.27
C ARG A 67 -6.00 3.16 26.50
N ARG A 68 -5.85 2.12 25.66
CA ARG A 68 -4.66 1.98 24.80
C ARG A 68 -4.58 3.12 23.79
N LEU A 69 -3.41 3.73 23.68
CA LEU A 69 -3.16 4.82 22.72
C LEU A 69 -3.07 4.29 21.28
N VAL A 70 -2.59 3.05 21.11
CA VAL A 70 -2.45 2.41 19.80
C VAL A 70 -3.45 1.27 19.68
N VAL A 71 -4.31 1.33 18.66
CA VAL A 71 -5.29 0.28 18.31
C VAL A 71 -5.36 0.09 16.81
N ARG A 72 -5.84 -1.07 16.37
CA ARG A 72 -6.07 -1.34 14.95
C ARG A 72 -7.40 -0.74 14.49
N ASN A 73 -7.36 0.08 13.44
CA ASN A 73 -8.53 0.77 12.86
C ASN A 73 -9.22 -0.04 11.72
N GLY A 74 -9.30 -1.36 11.86
CA GLY A 74 -9.89 -2.22 10.81
C GLY A 74 -9.07 -2.26 9.50
N HIS A 75 -9.76 -2.43 8.37
CA HIS A 75 -9.15 -2.52 7.03
C HIS A 75 -9.59 -1.36 6.14
N ALA A 76 -8.70 -0.94 5.22
CA ALA A 76 -9.04 0.03 4.19
C ALA A 76 -10.03 -0.56 3.19
N ARG A 77 -10.91 0.29 2.63
CA ARG A 77 -11.82 -0.11 1.54
C ARG A 77 -10.99 -0.42 0.28
N PRO A 78 -11.38 -1.44 -0.50
CA PRO A 78 -10.82 -1.65 -1.84
C PRO A 78 -10.97 -0.36 -2.65
N ARG A 79 -9.91 0.02 -3.37
CA ARG A 79 -9.90 1.15 -4.30
C ARG A 79 -10.23 0.68 -5.70
#